data_AF-A0A2V9G6U2-F1
#
_entry.id   AF-A0A2V9G6U2-F1
#
_cell.length_a   1.000
_cell.length_b   1.000
_cell.length_c   1.000
_cell.angle_alpha   90.00
_cell.angle_beta   90.00
_cell.angle_gamma   90.00
#
_symmetry.space_group_name_H-M   'P 1'
#
loop_
_entity.id
_entity.type
_entity.pdbx_description
1 polymer ?
#
loop_
_entity_poly.entity_id
_entity_poly.type
_entity_poly.pdbx_seq_one_letter_code
_entity_poly.pdbx_strand_id
1 'polypeptide(L)'
;MANVKLFSLAPRTFTTRCGGLFLFVADLVRLQTQKLTQAAGLPGSKMIPADHALRCCLALKLWSIERKSHVMALIADEGLALFAGLNAFPKKSYLSEYSCRIDHR
;
A
#
# COMPACT_ATOMS: atom_id res chain seq x y z
N MET A 1 13.80 -0.56 4.02
CA MET A 1 13.10 0.62 3.47
C MET A 1 12.23 0.15 2.30
N ALA A 2 11.03 0.71 2.15
CA ALA A 2 10.11 0.36 1.07
C ALA A 2 10.65 0.85 -0.28
N ASN A 3 10.76 -0.05 -1.25
CA ASN A 3 11.29 0.22 -2.57
C ASN A 3 10.67 -0.74 -3.59
N VAL A 4 10.04 -0.18 -4.63
CA VAL A 4 9.47 -0.94 -5.74
C VAL A 4 10.53 -1.75 -6.50
N LYS A 5 11.77 -1.28 -6.59
CA LYS A 5 12.84 -1.97 -7.32
C LYS A 5 13.30 -3.26 -6.64
N LEU A 6 13.06 -3.39 -5.33
CA LEU A 6 13.39 -4.57 -4.55
C LEU A 6 12.21 -5.54 -4.43
N PHE A 7 11.05 -5.15 -4.99
CA PHE A 7 9.88 -6.01 -5.01
C PHE A 7 10.11 -7.16 -5.98
N SER A 8 9.83 -8.39 -5.53
CA SER A 8 9.98 -9.59 -6.34
C SER A 8 8.79 -10.51 -6.12
N LEU A 9 8.17 -10.92 -7.23
CA LEU A 9 7.05 -11.85 -7.30
C LEU A 9 7.50 -13.32 -7.38
N ALA A 10 8.74 -13.61 -6.99
CA ALA A 10 9.19 -15.00 -6.90
C ALA A 10 8.24 -15.81 -6.01
N PRO A 11 7.97 -17.09 -6.33
CA PRO A 11 7.12 -17.95 -5.50
C PRO A 11 7.63 -17.99 -4.05
N ARG A 12 6.76 -17.65 -3.09
CA ARG A 12 7.07 -17.61 -1.65
C ARG A 12 5.85 -18.03 -0.85
N THR A 13 6.11 -18.59 0.34
CA THR A 13 5.07 -18.89 1.33
C THR A 13 5.36 -18.05 2.57
N PHE A 14 4.36 -17.32 3.05
CA PHE A 14 4.46 -16.50 4.25
C PHE A 14 3.13 -16.54 5.00
N THR A 15 3.18 -16.36 6.31
CA THR A 15 1.98 -16.34 7.16
C THR A 15 1.59 -14.90 7.39
N THR A 16 0.42 -14.50 6.92
CA THR A 16 -0.09 -13.12 7.07
C THR A 16 -1.42 -13.13 7.79
N ARG A 17 -1.64 -12.13 8.65
CA ARG A 17 -2.98 -11.88 9.22
C ARG A 17 -3.85 -11.11 8.23
N CYS A 18 -3.23 -10.50 7.23
CA CYS A 18 -3.84 -9.66 6.22
C CYS A 18 -4.42 -10.44 5.02
N GLY A 19 -4.63 -11.75 5.13
CA GLY A 19 -5.09 -12.60 4.02
C GLY A 19 -6.39 -12.13 3.34
N GLY A 20 -7.32 -11.55 4.12
CA GLY A 20 -8.58 -11.01 3.58
C GLY A 20 -8.41 -9.85 2.60
N LEU A 21 -7.32 -9.07 2.67
CA LEU A 21 -7.04 -8.01 1.70
C LEU A 21 -6.86 -8.55 0.28
N PHE A 22 -6.35 -9.78 0.13
CA PHE A 22 -6.11 -10.36 -1.19
C PHE A 22 -7.40 -10.64 -1.97
N LEU A 23 -8.54 -10.75 -1.29
CA LEU A 23 -9.85 -10.85 -1.95
C LEU A 23 -10.19 -9.57 -2.75
N PHE A 24 -9.72 -8.41 -2.28
CA PHE A 24 -9.90 -7.13 -2.94
C PHE A 24 -8.91 -6.87 -4.08
N VAL A 25 -7.99 -7.80 -4.37
CA VAL A 25 -7.05 -7.65 -5.50
C VAL A 25 -7.81 -7.57 -6.82
N ALA A 26 -8.90 -8.34 -6.98
CA ALA A 26 -9.73 -8.28 -8.18
C ALA A 26 -10.33 -6.87 -8.39
N ASP A 27 -10.86 -6.27 -7.32
CA ASP A 27 -11.38 -4.91 -7.36
C ASP A 27 -10.26 -3.87 -7.59
N LEU A 28 -9.08 -4.09 -7.01
CA LEU A 28 -7.92 -3.21 -7.20
C LEU A 28 -7.45 -3.20 -8.66
N VAL A 29 -7.46 -4.37 -9.33
CA VAL A 29 -7.18 -4.48 -10.77
C VAL A 29 -8.25 -3.75 -11.59
N ARG A 30 -9.52 -3.88 -11.22
CA ARG A 30 -10.63 -3.16 -11.87
C ARG A 30 -10.56 -1.65 -11.67
N LEU A 31 -10.12 -1.20 -10.49
CA LEU A 31 -9.97 0.20 -10.13
C LEU A 31 -8.87 0.92 -10.95
N GLN A 32 -7.97 0.14 -11.57
CA GLN A 32 -6.86 0.66 -12.39
C GLN A 32 -6.11 1.79 -11.68
N THR A 33 -5.54 1.49 -10.50
CA THR A 33 -4.91 2.47 -9.60
C THR A 33 -3.94 3.41 -10.31
N GLN A 34 -3.25 2.94 -11.35
CA GLN A 34 -2.35 3.76 -12.16
C GLN A 34 -3.06 4.87 -12.94
N LYS A 35 -4.23 4.60 -13.53
CA LYS A 35 -5.02 5.64 -14.19
C LYS A 35 -5.58 6.62 -13.18
N LEU A 36 -5.98 6.12 -12.01
CA LEU A 36 -6.50 6.96 -10.93
C LEU A 36 -5.43 7.90 -10.39
N THR A 37 -4.20 7.43 -10.19
CA THR A 37 -3.09 8.27 -9.71
C THR A 37 -2.66 9.30 -10.74
N GLN A 38 -2.66 8.94 -12.02
CA GLN A 38 -2.41 9.88 -13.12
C GLN A 38 -3.51 10.93 -13.24
N ALA A 39 -4.78 10.52 -13.18
CA ALA A 39 -5.92 11.44 -13.26
C ALA A 39 -5.99 12.39 -12.04
N ALA A 40 -5.67 11.90 -10.85
CA ALA A 40 -5.66 12.69 -9.62
C ALA A 40 -4.35 13.44 -9.38
N GLY A 41 -3.36 13.34 -10.29
CA GLY A 41 -2.08 14.05 -10.16
C GLY A 41 -1.31 13.71 -8.89
N LEU A 42 -1.44 12.48 -8.39
CA LEU A 42 -0.91 12.11 -7.07
C LEU A 42 0.63 12.14 -7.08
N PRO A 43 1.26 12.72 -6.03
CA PRO A 43 2.71 12.82 -5.95
C PRO A 43 3.32 11.41 -5.88
N GLY A 44 4.44 11.16 -6.56
CA GLY A 44 5.15 9.88 -6.51
C GLY A 44 6.63 10.07 -6.24
N SER A 45 7.30 9.07 -5.67
CA SER A 45 8.76 9.05 -5.51
C SER A 45 9.40 7.97 -6.39
N LYS A 46 10.68 8.14 -6.73
CA LYS A 46 11.48 7.11 -7.43
C LYS A 46 11.51 5.77 -6.68
N MET A 47 11.37 5.79 -5.36
CA MET A 47 11.37 4.57 -4.52
C MET A 47 9.98 3.98 -4.35
N ILE A 48 8.95 4.82 -4.30
CA ILE A 48 7.55 4.43 -4.09
C ILE A 48 6.73 5.24 -5.09
N PRO A 49 6.39 4.66 -6.24
CA PRO A 49 5.54 5.33 -7.22
C PRO A 49 4.15 5.62 -6.66
N ALA A 50 3.44 6.57 -7.26
CA ALA A 50 2.16 7.07 -6.74
C ALA A 50 1.09 5.97 -6.63
N ASP A 51 1.05 5.03 -7.57
CA ASP A 51 0.12 3.90 -7.53
C ASP A 51 0.39 2.94 -6.36
N HIS A 52 1.66 2.65 -6.08
CA HIS A 52 2.03 1.85 -4.91
C HIS A 52 1.71 2.57 -3.60
N ALA A 53 1.98 3.88 -3.51
CA ALA A 53 1.62 4.68 -2.34
C ALA A 53 0.10 4.72 -2.12
N LEU A 54 -0.69 4.85 -3.19
CA LEU A 54 -2.15 4.76 -3.12
C LEU A 54 -2.61 3.38 -2.64
N ARG A 55 -2.02 2.29 -3.13
CA ARG A 55 -2.31 0.93 -2.65
C ARG A 55 -1.98 0.76 -1.17
N CYS A 56 -0.88 1.34 -0.68
CA CYS A 56 -0.59 1.36 0.76
C CYS A 56 -1.70 2.04 1.56
N CYS A 57 -2.17 3.20 1.11
CA CYS A 57 -3.27 3.92 1.76
C CYS A 57 -4.59 3.13 1.71
N LEU A 58 -4.92 2.52 0.57
CA LEU A 58 -6.09 1.64 0.41
C LEU A 58 -6.00 0.42 1.34
N ALA A 59 -4.83 -0.22 1.41
CA ALA A 59 -4.62 -1.36 2.29
C ALA A 59 -4.88 -1.00 3.75
N LEU A 60 -4.40 0.17 4.20
CA LEU A 60 -4.70 0.66 5.55
C LEU A 60 -6.18 0.98 5.75
N LYS A 61 -6.86 1.56 4.75
CA LYS A 61 -8.30 1.86 4.85
C LYS A 61 -9.15 0.59 4.89
N LEU A 62 -8.89 -0.38 4.02
CA LEU A 62 -9.59 -1.67 3.97
C LEU A 62 -9.33 -2.49 5.23
N TRP A 63 -8.10 -2.44 5.75
CA TRP A 63 -7.78 -3.09 7.02
C TRP A 63 -8.35 -2.35 8.24
N SER A 64 -8.59 -1.03 8.13
CA SER A 64 -9.12 -0.19 9.21
C SER A 64 -10.64 -0.35 9.39
N ILE A 65 -11.11 -1.59 9.44
CA ILE A 65 -12.36 -1.93 10.12
C ILE A 65 -11.93 -2.64 11.41
N GLU A 66 -12.28 -2.01 12.53
CA GLU A 66 -12.16 -2.54 13.89
C GLU A 66 -10.79 -2.43 14.61
N ARG A 67 -10.66 -1.34 15.39
CA ARG A 67 -9.74 -1.12 16.54
C ARG A 67 -8.23 -0.84 16.30
N LYS A 68 -7.91 0.43 16.60
CA LYS A 68 -6.95 0.93 17.62
C LYS A 68 -5.68 0.08 17.93
N SER A 69 -4.55 0.79 17.93
CA SER A 69 -3.27 0.50 18.63
C SER A 69 -2.17 -0.27 17.89
N HIS A 70 -2.48 -1.23 17.00
CA HIS A 70 -1.44 -2.17 16.48
C HIS A 70 -0.93 -1.91 15.05
N VAL A 71 -1.04 -0.68 14.53
CA VAL A 71 -0.56 -0.35 13.17
C VAL A 71 0.94 -0.69 12.98
N MET A 72 1.75 -0.73 14.04
CA MET A 72 3.17 -1.13 13.92
C MET A 72 3.37 -2.62 13.61
N ALA A 73 2.51 -3.51 14.13
CA ALA A 73 2.55 -4.92 13.76
C ALA A 73 2.14 -5.12 12.29
N LEU A 74 1.25 -4.26 11.79
CA LEU A 74 0.79 -4.28 10.40
C LEU A 74 1.87 -3.87 9.39
N ILE A 75 2.71 -2.89 9.75
CA ILE A 75 3.82 -2.42 8.91
C ILE A 75 4.88 -3.51 8.73
N ALA A 76 4.99 -4.44 9.69
CA ALA A 76 5.89 -5.58 9.62
C ALA A 76 5.29 -6.79 8.87
N ASP A 77 4.02 -6.75 8.47
CA ASP A 77 3.37 -7.86 7.76
C ASP A 77 3.77 -7.85 6.27
N GLU A 78 4.40 -8.94 5.82
CA GLU A 78 4.81 -9.13 4.43
C GLU A 78 3.62 -9.15 3.46
N GLY A 79 2.46 -9.63 3.89
CA GLY A 79 1.25 -9.66 3.08
C GLY A 79 0.74 -8.26 2.74
N LEU A 80 0.87 -7.31 3.67
CA LEU A 80 0.49 -5.92 3.44
C LEU A 80 1.45 -5.24 2.45
N ALA A 81 2.74 -5.53 2.56
CA ALA A 81 3.75 -5.06 1.61
C ALA A 81 3.52 -5.63 0.20
N LEU A 82 3.21 -6.94 0.11
CA LEU A 82 2.89 -7.63 -1.13
C LEU A 82 1.65 -7.04 -1.81
N PHE A 83 0.58 -6.80 -1.04
CA PHE A 83 -0.64 -6.16 -1.54
C PHE A 83 -0.35 -4.76 -2.13
N ALA A 84 0.53 -4.00 -1.49
CA ALA A 84 0.99 -2.71 -2.00
C ALA A 84 1.96 -2.82 -3.19
N GLY A 85 2.48 -4.00 -3.51
CA GLY A 85 3.49 -4.22 -4.56
C GLY A 85 4.87 -3.68 -4.17
N LEU A 86 5.21 -3.68 -2.88
CA LEU A 86 6.49 -3.20 -2.35
C LEU A 86 7.18 -4.32 -1.58
N ASN A 87 8.51 -4.27 -1.49
CA ASN A 87 9.28 -5.23 -0.69
C ASN A 87 9.02 -5.11 0.82
N ALA A 88 8.57 -3.93 1.28
CA ALA A 88 8.26 -3.63 2.66
C ALA A 88 7.21 -2.52 2.69
N PHE A 89 6.42 -2.47 3.76
CA PHE A 89 5.43 -1.42 3.93
C PHE A 89 6.12 -0.09 4.32
N PRO A 90 5.74 1.06 3.72
CA PRO A 90 6.35 2.35 4.05
C PRO A 90 6.06 2.77 5.50
N LYS A 91 6.97 3.57 6.07
CA LYS A 91 6.81 4.10 7.43
C LYS A 91 5.57 5.01 7.49
N LYS A 92 4.92 5.06 8.66
CA LYS A 92 3.77 5.95 8.90
C LYS A 92 4.05 7.41 8.54
N SER A 93 5.25 7.90 8.86
CA SER A 93 5.64 9.28 8.54
C SER A 93 5.55 9.56 7.03
N TYR A 94 6.01 8.63 6.20
CA TYR A 94 5.91 8.74 4.75
C TYR A 94 4.46 8.79 4.28
N LEU A 95 3.58 7.92 4.82
CA LEU A 95 2.17 7.90 4.45
C LEU A 95 1.40 9.13 4.96
N SER A 96 1.74 9.61 6.15
CA SER A 96 1.15 10.84 6.70
C SER A 96 1.55 12.05 5.86
N GLU A 97 2.84 12.16 5.51
CA GLU A 97 3.34 13.23 4.65
C GLU A 97 2.73 13.13 3.23
N TYR A 98 2.63 11.92 2.70
CA TYR A 98 1.97 11.66 1.43
C TYR A 98 0.50 12.09 1.45
N SER A 99 -0.24 11.74 2.50
CA SER A 99 -1.65 12.14 2.66
C SER A 99 -1.81 13.64 2.81
N CYS A 100 -0.90 14.34 3.49
CA CYS A 100 -0.93 15.80 3.60
C CYS A 100 -0.59 16.51 2.29
N ARG A 101 0.22 15.89 1.41
CA ARG A 101 0.53 16.44 0.08
C ARG A 101 -0.61 16.27 -0.92
N ILE A 102 -1.55 15.36 -0.65
CA ILE A 102 -2.80 15.25 -1.39
C ILE A 102 -3.75 16.30 -0.81
N ASP A 103 -3.48 17.56 -1.15
CA ASP A 103 -4.41 18.65 -0.86
C ASP A 103 -5.64 18.47 -1.77
N HIS A 104 -6.85 18.53 -1.18
CA HIS A 104 -8.09 18.41 -1.94
C HIS A 104 -8.30 19.72 -2.71
N ARG A 105 -7.90 19.73 -3.98
CA ARG A 105 -8.28 20.80 -4.90
C ARG A 105 -9.52 20.42 -5.70
#